data_AF-A0A2S2QJ58-F1
#
_entry.id   AF-A0A2S2QJ58-F1
#
_cell.length_a   1.000
_cell.length_b   1.000
_cell.length_c   1.000
_cell.angle_alpha   90.00
_cell.angle_beta   90.00
_cell.angle_gamma   90.00
#
_symmetry.space_group_name_H-M   'P 1'
#
loop_
_entity.id
_entity.type
_entity.pdbx_description
1 polymer ?
#
loop_
_entity_poly.entity_id
_entity_poly.type
_entity_poly.pdbx_seq_one_letter_code
_entity_poly.pdbx_strand_id
1 'polypeptide(L)'
;PAAKWSSINLRCAPHPAIYVEDFNSHHQEWGSDLVLVYSAAVYCSSIWLNSKHTNKIDTQLNQIMRMITGSLKSTPLAWLLVMANIPPPGLRREEALRKEWKKYLDNPNFPIRLIINSLPHMRLKSRNPAWNSVANININESQVASKWIDIWKEESPNSNHLFHDPISACLVSISPENNGYSLIDSDLIMGVVHTL
;
A
#
# COMPACT_ATOMS: atom_id res chain seq x y z
N PRO A 1 -7.90 1.58 36.90
CA PRO A 1 -9.27 2.08 37.17
C PRO A 1 -10.01 2.30 35.86
N ALA A 2 -10.81 1.31 35.47
CA ALA A 2 -11.66 1.33 34.29
C ALA A 2 -12.77 2.38 34.46
N ALA A 3 -12.55 3.59 33.97
CA ALA A 3 -13.64 4.52 33.76
C ALA A 3 -14.39 4.06 32.51
N LYS A 4 -15.59 3.49 32.69
CA LYS A 4 -16.55 3.34 31.60
C LYS A 4 -16.80 4.75 31.04
N TRP A 5 -16.42 4.95 29.78
CA TRP A 5 -16.78 6.15 29.05
C TRP A 5 -18.30 6.21 29.03
N SER A 6 -18.87 7.30 29.54
CA SER A 6 -20.29 7.55 29.36
C SER A 6 -20.54 7.71 27.88
N SER A 7 -21.63 7.11 27.38
CA SER A 7 -22.07 7.19 25.99
C SER A 7 -22.53 8.62 25.67
N ILE A 8 -21.57 9.53 25.59
CA ILE A 8 -21.77 10.88 25.11
C ILE A 8 -21.80 10.75 23.60
N ASN A 9 -23.00 10.74 23.03
CA ASN A 9 -23.18 10.94 21.60
C ASN A 9 -22.50 12.28 21.25
N LEU A 10 -21.41 12.21 20.51
CA LEU A 10 -20.75 13.40 19.96
C LEU A 10 -21.80 14.16 19.15
N ARG A 11 -21.95 15.46 19.44
CA ARG A 11 -22.88 16.30 18.70
C ARG A 11 -22.40 16.32 17.25
N CYS A 12 -23.27 15.91 16.33
CA CYS A 12 -23.02 16.02 14.91
C CYS A 12 -22.76 17.50 14.60
N ALA A 13 -21.52 17.84 14.22
CA ALA A 13 -21.19 19.22 13.88
C ALA A 13 -21.92 19.59 12.57
N PRO A 14 -22.52 20.80 12.47
CA PRO A 14 -23.25 21.23 11.29
C PRO A 14 -22.34 21.51 10.06
N HIS A 15 -21.04 21.26 10.18
CA HIS A 15 -20.01 21.44 9.16
C HIS A 15 -19.03 20.26 9.20
N PRO A 16 -18.39 19.90 8.07
CA PRO A 16 -17.37 18.86 8.06
C PRO A 16 -16.26 19.23 9.06
N ALA A 17 -16.05 18.37 10.04
CA ALA A 17 -15.09 18.57 11.12
C ALA A 17 -14.10 17.40 11.11
N ILE A 18 -12.81 17.72 11.16
CA ILE A 18 -11.75 16.74 11.32
C ILE A 18 -11.39 16.71 12.81
N TYR A 19 -11.61 15.57 13.45
CA TYR A 19 -11.18 15.34 14.82
C TYR A 19 -9.79 14.74 14.82
N VAL A 20 -8.88 15.32 15.60
CA VAL A 20 -7.51 14.82 15.79
C VAL A 20 -7.31 14.58 17.28
N GLU A 21 -7.27 13.31 17.68
CA GLU A 21 -6.99 12.87 19.05
C GLU A 21 -6.04 11.66 19.05
N ASP A 22 -5.39 11.40 20.19
CA ASP A 22 -4.53 10.23 20.41
C ASP A 22 -5.40 9.01 20.78
N PHE A 23 -5.78 8.22 19.77
CA PHE A 23 -6.60 7.01 19.92
C PHE A 23 -5.78 5.81 20.43
N ASN A 24 -5.13 5.97 21.58
CA ASN A 24 -4.30 4.95 22.20
C ASN A 24 -5.11 3.81 22.86
N SER A 25 -6.29 3.47 22.31
CA SER A 25 -7.16 2.39 22.78
C SER A 25 -7.16 1.25 21.77
N HIS A 26 -6.77 0.05 22.22
CA HIS A 26 -6.90 -1.20 21.47
C HIS A 26 -8.37 -1.64 21.35
N HIS A 27 -9.18 -0.93 20.55
CA HIS A 27 -10.57 -1.31 20.28
C HIS A 27 -10.64 -2.09 18.95
N GLN A 28 -11.06 -3.36 19.01
CA GLN A 28 -11.12 -4.28 17.86
C GLN A 28 -12.10 -3.86 16.74
N GLU A 29 -12.98 -2.90 17.00
CA GLU A 29 -14.00 -2.44 16.04
C GLU A 29 -13.48 -1.49 14.97
N TRP A 30 -12.21 -1.09 15.06
CA TRP A 30 -11.66 -0.07 14.18
C TRP A 30 -10.67 -0.76 13.23
N GLY A 31 -10.98 -0.76 11.93
CA GLY A 31 -10.01 -1.05 10.87
C GLY A 31 -8.80 -0.09 10.85
N SER A 32 -8.64 0.76 11.88
CA SER A 32 -7.57 1.75 12.07
C SER A 32 -6.18 1.12 12.10
N ASP A 33 -6.03 -0.09 12.63
CA ASP A 33 -4.72 -0.75 12.75
C ASP A 33 -4.16 -1.15 11.38
N LEU A 34 -5.01 -1.61 10.46
CA LEU A 34 -4.58 -1.92 9.08
C LEU A 34 -4.16 -0.64 8.37
N VAL A 35 -5.01 0.40 8.44
CA VAL A 35 -4.78 1.69 7.77
C VAL A 35 -3.49 2.32 8.27
N LEU A 36 -3.29 2.39 9.59
CA LEU A 36 -2.13 3.02 10.20
C LEU A 36 -0.84 2.29 9.83
N VAL A 37 -0.84 0.96 9.93
CA VAL A 37 0.36 0.16 9.66
C VAL A 37 0.68 0.15 8.16
N TYR A 38 -0.33 -0.02 7.30
CA TYR A 38 -0.11 -0.05 5.86
C TYR A 38 0.19 1.35 5.29
N SER A 39 -0.37 2.43 5.83
CA SER A 39 -0.01 3.80 5.40
C SER A 39 1.46 4.10 5.69
N ALA A 40 1.94 3.78 6.89
CA ALA A 40 3.37 3.89 7.22
C ALA A 40 4.25 3.02 6.33
N ALA A 41 3.80 1.79 6.03
CA ALA A 41 4.53 0.89 5.14
C ALA A 41 4.55 1.40 3.69
N VAL A 42 3.44 1.92 3.19
CA VAL A 42 3.31 2.50 1.83
C VAL A 42 4.18 3.74 1.71
N TYR A 43 4.20 4.61 2.72
CA TYR A 43 5.05 5.79 2.74
C TYR A 43 6.54 5.43 2.61
N CYS A 44 7.00 4.42 3.34
CA CYS A 44 8.40 3.96 3.29
C CYS A 44 8.73 3.03 2.11
N SER A 45 7.75 2.71 1.26
CA SER A 45 7.87 1.61 0.29
C SER A 45 8.95 1.83 -0.76
N SER A 46 9.10 3.05 -1.30
CA SER A 46 10.10 3.35 -2.33
C SER A 46 11.53 3.16 -1.83
N ILE A 47 11.80 3.56 -0.59
CA ILE A 47 13.10 3.39 0.09
C ILE A 47 13.39 1.90 0.32
N TRP A 48 12.37 1.13 0.65
CA TRP A 48 12.50 -0.28 0.99
C TRP A 48 12.65 -1.21 -0.21
N LEU A 49 12.34 -0.79 -1.43
CA LEU A 49 12.37 -1.64 -2.63
C LEU A 49 13.65 -2.51 -2.74
N ASN A 50 14.80 -1.90 -2.46
CA ASN A 50 16.11 -2.55 -2.62
C ASN A 50 16.74 -2.99 -1.28
N SER A 51 16.00 -2.89 -0.17
CA SER A 51 16.52 -3.27 1.14
C SER A 51 16.49 -4.79 1.31
N LYS A 52 17.58 -5.36 1.85
CA LYS A 52 17.69 -6.81 2.14
C LYS A 52 16.84 -7.26 3.33
N HIS A 53 16.33 -6.32 4.13
CA HIS A 53 15.63 -6.62 5.38
C HIS A 53 14.11 -6.44 5.29
N THR A 54 13.58 -6.17 4.09
CA THR A 54 12.14 -6.04 3.85
C THR A 54 11.34 -7.27 4.23
N ASN A 55 11.91 -8.46 4.10
CA ASN A 55 11.27 -9.71 4.51
C ASN A 55 10.83 -9.67 5.99
N LYS A 56 11.59 -9.03 6.88
CA LYS A 56 11.21 -8.90 8.29
C LYS A 56 9.97 -8.02 8.45
N ILE A 57 9.90 -6.93 7.70
CA ILE A 57 8.75 -6.02 7.71
C ILE A 57 7.53 -6.74 7.13
N ASP A 58 7.70 -7.43 6.00
CA ASP A 58 6.63 -8.20 5.35
C ASP A 58 6.06 -9.28 6.28
N THR A 59 6.90 -9.96 7.08
CA THR A 59 6.39 -10.91 8.06
C THR A 59 5.47 -10.28 9.10
N GLN A 60 5.77 -9.07 9.58
CA GLN A 60 4.93 -8.35 10.53
C GLN A 60 3.64 -7.86 9.87
N LEU A 61 3.73 -7.29 8.67
CA LEU A 61 2.56 -6.86 7.89
C LEU A 61 1.60 -8.01 7.59
N ASN A 62 2.14 -9.18 7.25
CA ASN A 62 1.35 -10.38 7.00
C ASN A 62 0.68 -10.91 8.29
N GLN A 63 1.34 -10.81 9.44
CA GLN A 63 0.72 -11.17 10.73
C GLN A 63 -0.45 -10.25 11.06
N ILE A 64 -0.28 -8.95 10.89
CA ILE A 64 -1.33 -7.95 11.12
C ILE A 64 -2.51 -8.18 10.19
N MET A 65 -2.25 -8.40 8.90
CA MET A 65 -3.28 -8.69 7.91
C MET A 65 -4.05 -9.97 8.24
N ARG A 66 -3.39 -11.02 8.77
CA ARG A 66 -4.08 -12.23 9.25
C ARG A 66 -4.96 -11.98 10.47
N MET A 67 -4.48 -11.19 11.44
CA MET A 67 -5.27 -10.86 12.62
C MET A 67 -6.55 -10.11 12.24
N ILE A 68 -6.43 -9.16 11.31
CA ILE A 68 -7.55 -8.30 10.89
C ILE A 68 -8.55 -9.06 10.00
N THR A 69 -8.06 -9.87 9.07
CA THR A 69 -8.93 -10.70 8.21
C THR A 69 -9.48 -11.94 8.92
N GLY A 70 -9.07 -12.22 10.16
CA GLY A 70 -9.41 -13.47 10.85
C GLY A 70 -8.81 -14.73 10.21
N SER A 71 -7.82 -14.58 9.33
CA SER A 71 -7.26 -15.69 8.55
C SER A 71 -6.32 -16.57 9.38
N LEU A 72 -6.46 -17.89 9.22
CA LEU A 72 -5.55 -18.86 9.85
C LEU A 72 -4.13 -18.73 9.29
N LYS A 73 -3.12 -19.14 10.08
CA LYS A 73 -1.70 -19.17 9.65
C LYS A 73 -1.47 -20.09 8.44
N SER A 74 -2.32 -21.10 8.24
CA SER A 74 -2.29 -22.03 7.10
C SER A 74 -2.74 -21.39 5.78
N THR A 75 -3.43 -20.25 5.81
CA THR A 75 -3.90 -19.56 4.61
C THR A 75 -2.69 -19.09 3.79
N PRO A 76 -2.58 -19.42 2.49
CA PRO A 76 -1.49 -18.94 1.64
C PRO A 76 -1.41 -17.41 1.62
N LEU A 77 -0.20 -16.85 1.52
CA LEU A 77 0.01 -15.40 1.47
C LEU A 77 -0.63 -14.75 0.25
N ALA A 78 -0.56 -15.42 -0.90
CA ALA A 78 -1.21 -14.98 -2.14
C ALA A 78 -2.69 -14.67 -1.91
N TRP A 79 -3.39 -15.55 -1.19
CA TRP A 79 -4.82 -15.41 -0.93
C TRP A 79 -5.11 -14.32 0.08
N LEU A 80 -4.28 -14.18 1.10
CA LEU A 80 -4.42 -13.13 2.11
C LEU A 80 -4.42 -11.74 1.46
N LEU A 81 -3.53 -11.52 0.49
CA LEU A 81 -3.40 -10.27 -0.26
C LEU A 81 -4.60 -10.01 -1.17
N VAL A 82 -5.12 -11.05 -1.83
CA VAL A 82 -6.34 -10.95 -2.66
C VAL A 82 -7.56 -10.66 -1.81
N MET A 83 -7.73 -11.36 -0.67
CA MET A 83 -8.84 -11.12 0.25
C MET A 83 -8.82 -9.71 0.85
N ALA A 84 -7.63 -9.18 1.10
CA ALA A 84 -7.46 -7.82 1.59
C ALA A 84 -7.46 -6.75 0.47
N ASN A 85 -7.61 -7.14 -0.80
CA ASN A 85 -7.51 -6.28 -1.97
C ASN A 85 -6.23 -5.39 -1.97
N ILE A 86 -5.11 -5.95 -1.50
CA ILE A 86 -3.83 -5.25 -1.38
C ILE A 86 -2.79 -5.96 -2.27
N PRO A 87 -2.10 -5.23 -3.16
CA PRO A 87 -1.11 -5.87 -4.02
C PRO A 87 0.09 -6.40 -3.23
N PRO A 88 0.81 -7.41 -3.78
CA PRO A 88 2.04 -7.94 -3.20
C PRO A 88 3.05 -6.85 -2.84
N PRO A 89 3.83 -7.04 -1.75
CA PRO A 89 4.73 -6.01 -1.22
C PRO A 89 5.79 -5.57 -2.24
N GLY A 90 6.30 -6.48 -3.08
CA GLY A 90 7.24 -6.14 -4.16
C GLY A 90 6.64 -5.14 -5.16
N LEU A 91 5.43 -5.43 -5.66
CA LEU A 91 4.72 -4.56 -6.60
C LEU A 91 4.40 -3.19 -5.98
N ARG A 92 3.98 -3.16 -4.72
CA ARG A 92 3.70 -1.90 -3.99
C ARG A 92 4.92 -0.98 -3.93
N ARG A 93 6.09 -1.56 -3.65
CA ARG A 93 7.36 -0.81 -3.57
C ARG A 93 7.79 -0.27 -4.92
N GLU A 94 7.65 -1.08 -5.97
CA GLU A 94 7.96 -0.67 -7.34
C GLU A 94 7.06 0.48 -7.78
N GLU A 95 5.76 0.38 -7.52
CA GLU A 95 4.77 1.42 -7.84
C GLU A 95 4.99 2.70 -7.04
N ALA A 96 5.32 2.60 -5.75
CA ALA A 96 5.66 3.78 -4.94
C ALA A 96 6.88 4.51 -5.50
N LEU A 97 7.93 3.77 -5.89
CA LEU A 97 9.11 4.34 -6.52
C LEU A 97 8.78 4.98 -7.88
N ARG A 98 7.94 4.32 -8.70
CA ARG A 98 7.48 4.86 -9.98
C ARG A 98 6.78 6.21 -9.81
N LYS A 99 5.84 6.31 -8.87
CA LYS A 99 5.10 7.55 -8.56
C LYS A 99 6.04 8.66 -8.09
N GLU A 100 6.97 8.33 -7.19
CA GLU A 100 7.96 9.27 -6.68
C GLU A 100 8.86 9.81 -7.81
N TRP A 101 9.34 8.92 -8.69
CA TRP A 101 10.19 9.31 -9.81
C TRP A 101 9.45 10.13 -10.86
N LYS A 102 8.21 9.76 -11.18
CA LYS A 102 7.33 10.54 -12.06
C LYS A 102 7.16 11.95 -11.50
N LYS A 103 6.90 12.09 -10.19
CA LYS A 103 6.81 13.39 -9.51
C LYS A 103 8.09 14.22 -9.66
N TYR A 104 9.27 13.62 -9.58
CA TYR A 104 10.54 14.33 -9.79
C TYR A 104 10.76 14.75 -11.25
N LEU A 105 10.26 13.96 -12.21
CA LEU A 105 10.34 14.29 -13.62
C LEU A 105 9.36 15.39 -14.03
N ASP A 106 8.15 15.36 -13.48
CA ASP A 106 7.10 16.35 -13.76
C ASP A 106 7.40 17.71 -13.13
N ASN A 107 8.16 17.76 -12.03
CA ASN A 107 8.48 19.00 -11.31
C ASN A 107 9.96 19.39 -11.47
N PRO A 108 10.32 20.27 -12.43
CA PRO A 108 11.71 20.66 -12.67
C PRO A 108 12.32 21.50 -11.54
N ASN A 109 11.50 22.12 -10.70
CA ASN A 109 11.94 23.05 -9.64
C ASN A 109 12.55 22.35 -8.42
N PHE A 110 12.49 21.01 -8.32
CA PHE A 110 13.05 20.32 -7.17
C PHE A 110 14.58 20.25 -7.23
N PRO A 111 15.30 20.55 -6.13
CA PRO A 111 16.76 20.44 -6.08
C PRO A 111 17.26 19.04 -6.45
N ILE A 112 16.47 18.00 -6.14
CA ILE A 112 16.80 16.61 -6.47
C ILE A 112 16.95 16.38 -7.97
N ARG A 113 16.34 17.22 -8.82
CA ARG A 113 16.45 17.12 -10.28
C ARG A 113 17.88 17.34 -10.76
N LEU A 114 18.65 18.19 -10.09
CA LEU A 114 20.07 18.38 -10.38
C LEU A 114 20.84 17.08 -10.19
N ILE A 115 20.55 16.36 -9.10
CA ILE A 115 21.17 15.06 -8.80
C ILE A 115 20.74 13.99 -9.80
N ILE A 116 19.46 13.99 -10.22
CA ILE A 116 18.95 13.05 -11.22
C ILE A 116 19.61 13.26 -12.59
N ASN A 117 19.88 14.51 -12.98
CA ASN A 117 20.56 14.82 -14.24
C ASN A 117 22.05 14.42 -14.20
N SER A 118 22.67 14.39 -13.03
CA SER A 118 24.07 13.99 -12.83
C SER A 118 24.18 12.88 -11.78
N LEU A 119 23.72 11.67 -12.14
CA LEU A 119 23.73 10.53 -11.22
C LEU A 119 25.15 10.20 -10.78
N PRO A 120 25.37 9.93 -9.48
CA PRO A 120 26.68 9.58 -8.96
C PRO A 120 27.11 8.20 -9.47
N HIS A 121 28.42 8.03 -9.67
CA HIS A 121 28.98 6.72 -9.98
C HIS A 121 28.71 5.73 -8.83
N MET A 122 28.39 4.48 -9.18
CA MET A 122 28.09 3.45 -8.21
C MET A 122 29.35 3.03 -7.46
N ARG A 123 29.45 3.44 -6.18
CA ARG A 123 30.64 3.18 -5.35
C ARG A 123 30.84 1.69 -5.00
N LEU A 124 29.75 0.94 -4.79
CA LEU A 124 29.78 -0.46 -4.34
C LEU A 124 28.74 -1.29 -5.08
N LYS A 125 29.14 -2.45 -5.61
CA LYS A 125 28.24 -3.40 -6.30
C LYS A 125 27.11 -3.92 -5.42
N SER A 126 27.32 -3.96 -4.09
CA SER A 126 26.31 -4.43 -3.14
C SER A 126 25.22 -3.39 -2.86
N ARG A 127 25.47 -2.11 -3.15
CA ARG A 127 24.47 -1.06 -2.98
C ARG A 127 23.59 -1.06 -4.23
N ASN A 128 22.29 -1.23 -4.03
CA ASN A 128 21.31 -1.14 -5.10
C ASN A 128 20.47 0.13 -4.88
N PRO A 129 20.93 1.30 -5.35
CA PRO A 129 20.22 2.55 -5.13
C PRO A 129 18.94 2.61 -5.97
N ALA A 130 17.96 3.40 -5.51
CA ALA A 130 16.65 3.48 -6.15
C ALA A 130 16.72 3.90 -7.64
N TRP A 131 17.61 4.84 -8.00
CA TRP A 131 17.79 5.29 -9.39
C TRP A 131 18.22 4.17 -10.35
N ASN A 132 18.92 3.15 -9.85
CA ASN A 132 19.30 2.00 -10.67
C ASN A 132 18.08 1.09 -10.94
N SER A 133 17.19 0.94 -9.96
CA SER A 133 15.95 0.17 -10.14
C SER A 133 14.99 0.88 -11.09
N VAL A 134 14.91 2.21 -11.04
CA VAL A 134 14.01 2.98 -11.93
C VAL A 134 14.35 2.82 -13.40
N ALA A 135 15.62 2.61 -13.76
CA ALA A 135 16.01 2.39 -15.16
C ALA A 135 15.23 1.23 -15.82
N ASN A 136 14.75 0.26 -15.03
CA ASN A 136 14.01 -0.90 -15.52
C ASN A 136 12.48 -0.74 -15.37
N ILE A 137 11.99 0.37 -14.82
CA ILE A 137 10.56 0.60 -14.54
C ILE A 137 9.99 1.53 -15.61
N ASN A 138 8.84 1.17 -16.19
CA ASN A 138 8.09 2.10 -17.03
C ASN A 138 7.47 3.19 -16.15
N ILE A 139 7.94 4.44 -16.30
CA ILE A 139 7.50 5.55 -15.45
C ILE A 139 6.10 6.04 -15.81
N ASN A 140 5.70 5.91 -17.08
CA ASN A 140 4.47 6.52 -17.59
C ASN A 140 3.22 5.70 -17.27
N GLU A 141 3.36 4.37 -17.18
CA GLU A 141 2.24 3.44 -17.02
C GLU A 141 2.45 2.54 -15.81
N SER A 142 1.38 2.30 -15.04
CA SER A 142 1.42 1.34 -13.94
C SER A 142 1.21 -0.08 -14.46
N GLN A 143 2.10 -0.98 -14.08
CA GLN A 143 2.03 -2.40 -14.45
C GLN A 143 1.61 -3.28 -13.26
N VAL A 144 1.06 -2.69 -12.19
CA VAL A 144 0.72 -3.43 -10.97
C VAL A 144 -0.32 -4.50 -11.27
N ALA A 145 -1.37 -4.17 -12.02
CA ALA A 145 -2.45 -5.10 -12.30
C ALA A 145 -1.97 -6.31 -13.14
N SER A 146 -1.27 -6.06 -14.24
CA SER A 146 -0.74 -7.14 -15.09
C SER A 146 0.23 -8.04 -14.31
N LYS A 147 1.21 -7.45 -13.61
CA LYS A 147 2.18 -8.22 -12.82
C LYS A 147 1.52 -8.99 -11.67
N TRP A 148 0.46 -8.47 -11.07
CA TRP A 148 -0.24 -9.17 -9.99
C TRP A 148 -1.00 -10.38 -10.52
N ILE A 149 -1.67 -10.26 -11.67
CA ILE A 149 -2.32 -11.41 -12.33
C ILE A 149 -1.29 -12.50 -12.64
N ASP A 150 -0.11 -12.13 -13.12
CA ASP A 150 0.95 -13.09 -13.44
C ASP A 150 1.47 -13.79 -12.18
N ILE A 151 1.77 -13.05 -11.11
CA ILE A 151 2.16 -13.61 -9.80
C ILE A 151 1.06 -14.55 -9.26
N TRP A 152 -0.21 -14.16 -9.37
CA TRP A 152 -1.32 -14.97 -8.92
C TRP A 152 -1.41 -16.31 -9.66
N LYS A 153 -1.22 -16.30 -10.98
CA LYS A 153 -1.21 -17.52 -11.80
C LYS A 153 -0.07 -18.46 -11.44
N GLU A 154 1.10 -17.92 -11.10
CA GLU A 154 2.27 -18.70 -10.67
C GLU A 154 2.06 -19.34 -9.28
N GLU A 155 1.50 -18.59 -8.33
CA GLU A 155 1.34 -19.03 -6.93
C GLU A 155 0.08 -19.90 -6.69
N SER A 156 -0.92 -19.86 -7.58
CA SER A 156 -2.23 -20.51 -7.39
C SER A 156 -2.64 -21.50 -8.49
N PRO A 157 -1.91 -22.61 -8.71
CA PRO A 157 -2.23 -23.54 -9.81
C PRO A 157 -3.52 -24.37 -9.62
N ASN A 158 -4.06 -24.52 -8.39
CA ASN A 158 -5.19 -25.44 -8.09
C ASN A 158 -6.44 -24.78 -7.47
N SER A 159 -6.51 -23.46 -7.37
CA SER A 159 -7.57 -22.76 -6.62
C SER A 159 -8.43 -21.79 -7.42
N ASN A 160 -8.36 -21.86 -8.76
CA ASN A 160 -9.14 -21.06 -9.70
C ASN A 160 -10.68 -21.20 -9.55
N HIS A 161 -11.15 -22.09 -8.67
CA HIS A 161 -12.57 -22.29 -8.36
C HIS A 161 -13.10 -21.41 -7.20
N LEU A 162 -12.22 -20.83 -6.36
CA LEU A 162 -12.64 -20.00 -5.21
C LEU A 162 -12.57 -18.51 -5.51
N PHE A 163 -11.57 -18.08 -6.28
CA PHE A 163 -11.41 -16.71 -6.74
C PHE A 163 -11.05 -16.73 -8.23
N HIS A 164 -11.89 -16.12 -9.06
CA HIS A 164 -11.72 -16.11 -10.51
C HIS A 164 -10.75 -15.03 -10.99
N ASP A 165 -10.64 -13.91 -10.26
CA ASP A 165 -9.74 -12.80 -10.60
C ASP A 165 -9.18 -12.14 -9.31
N PRO A 166 -7.85 -12.05 -9.16
CA PRO A 166 -7.23 -11.35 -8.01
C PRO A 166 -7.54 -9.84 -7.98
N ILE A 167 -8.01 -9.25 -9.08
CA ILE A 167 -8.24 -7.81 -9.27
C ILE A 167 -9.73 -7.47 -9.30
N SER A 168 -10.63 -8.43 -9.02
CA SER A 168 -12.10 -8.26 -9.10
C SER A 168 -12.63 -6.97 -8.45
N ALA A 169 -11.99 -6.49 -7.37
CA ALA A 169 -12.35 -5.24 -6.68
C ALA A 169 -11.50 -4.02 -7.06
N CYS A 170 -10.34 -4.22 -7.70
CA CYS A 170 -9.39 -3.16 -8.06
C CYS A 170 -9.70 -2.52 -9.44
N LEU A 171 -10.63 -3.08 -10.23
CA LEU A 171 -11.12 -2.46 -11.48
C LEU A 171 -12.17 -1.36 -11.27
N VAL A 172 -12.75 -1.22 -10.07
CA VAL A 172 -13.68 -0.11 -9.76
C VAL A 172 -12.94 1.23 -9.60
N SER A 173 -11.61 1.21 -9.41
CA SER A 173 -10.80 2.41 -9.13
C SER A 173 -9.96 2.91 -10.32
N ILE A 174 -10.12 2.34 -11.51
CA ILE A 174 -9.49 2.84 -12.75
C ILE A 174 -10.60 3.25 -13.73
N SER A 175 -11.34 4.30 -13.37
CA SER A 175 -12.18 5.01 -14.34
C SER A 175 -11.33 6.08 -15.06
N PRO A 176 -11.41 6.24 -16.40
CA PRO A 176 -10.56 7.19 -17.15
C PRO A 176 -10.93 8.66 -16.94
N GLU A 177 -11.93 8.93 -16.11
CA GLU A 177 -12.57 10.22 -16.00
C GLU A 177 -12.36 10.76 -14.59
N ASN A 178 -11.20 11.39 -14.36
CA ASN A 178 -11.05 12.56 -13.49
C ASN A 178 -9.57 13.00 -13.43
N ASN A 179 -9.29 14.08 -14.17
CA ASN A 179 -8.07 14.88 -14.01
C ASN A 179 -8.13 15.61 -12.65
N GLY A 180 -7.38 15.13 -11.65
CA GLY A 180 -7.23 15.83 -10.38
C GLY A 180 -6.53 14.96 -9.34
N TYR A 181 -5.38 15.43 -8.85
CA TYR A 181 -4.55 14.75 -7.86
C TYR A 181 -5.26 14.49 -6.53
N SER A 182 -5.17 13.28 -6.00
CA SER A 182 -4.82 13.04 -4.59
C SER A 182 -4.40 11.59 -4.41
N LEU A 183 -3.47 11.41 -3.48
CA LEU A 183 -3.10 10.24 -2.68
C LEU A 183 -3.68 8.87 -3.08
N ILE A 184 -2.92 7.82 -2.78
CA ILE A 184 -3.59 6.59 -2.33
C ILE A 184 -4.28 7.04 -1.03
N ASP A 185 -5.47 7.62 -1.16
CA ASP A 185 -6.20 8.21 -0.07
C ASP A 185 -6.39 7.09 0.95
N SER A 186 -6.20 7.44 2.22
CA SER A 186 -6.67 6.66 3.37
C SER A 186 -8.10 6.15 3.20
N ASP A 187 -8.87 6.80 2.33
CA ASP A 187 -10.23 6.46 1.93
C ASP A 187 -10.33 5.14 1.15
N LEU A 188 -9.28 4.69 0.44
CA LEU A 188 -9.29 3.40 -0.26
C LEU A 188 -9.25 2.22 0.72
N ILE A 189 -8.58 2.39 1.87
CA ILE A 189 -8.59 1.38 2.94
C ILE A 189 -9.91 1.45 3.72
N MET A 190 -10.51 2.64 3.89
CA MET A 190 -11.82 2.81 4.52
C MET A 190 -12.99 2.30 3.67
N GLY A 191 -12.90 2.40 2.33
CA GLY A 191 -13.95 1.94 1.41
C GLY A 191 -14.14 0.42 1.43
N VAL A 192 -13.06 -0.35 1.62
CA VAL A 192 -13.14 -1.82 1.72
C VAL A 192 -13.79 -2.25 3.05
N VAL A 193 -13.56 -1.49 4.13
CA VAL A 193 -14.13 -1.77 5.46
C VAL A 193 -15.63 -1.45 5.53
N HIS A 194 -16.14 -0.53 4.71
CA HIS A 194 -17.56 -0.16 4.72
C HIS A 194 -18.49 -1.14 3.98
N THR A 195 -17.94 -2.16 3.31
CA THR A 195 -18.69 -3.17 2.53
C THR A 195 -18.64 -4.59 3.11
N LEU A 196 -18.02 -4.78 4.28
CA LEU A 196 -18.14 -6.00 5.09
C LEU A 196 -19.01 -5.71 6.32
#